data_AF-A0A521T5F0-F1
#
_entry.id   AF-A0A521T5F0-F1
#
_cell.length_a   1.000
_cell.length_b   1.000
_cell.length_c   1.000
_cell.angle_alpha   90.00
_cell.angle_beta   90.00
_cell.angle_gamma   90.00
#
_symmetry.space_group_name_H-M   'P 1'
#
loop_
_entity.id
_entity.type
_entity.pdbx_description
1 polymer ?
#
loop_
_entity_poly.entity_id
_entity_poly.type
_entity_poly.pdbx_seq_one_letter_code
_entity_poly.pdbx_strand_id
1 'polypeptide(L)'
;MAGIWWQKFISAAYRSIRLAGEACDFRSVQFHEFPALCHLVLASGWCCVADGSERVPIDHADIHVGLWAGRGVGRSLATFSPFPVIGGEMVTLEQARSWYTDEDPTHDFAHVRRVTALAERIAKAEGADVEVVIAAALLHDAQGADPAHTEARANHHEGSAAFAGFVLERDGWPSERIKMVQECIRTHRFRTGDAPQTLEAKILFDADKLDAIGAIGVARAMAFAARSGQPFFEEPTEAFLRTGKPGENESHSAYHEYAFKLSKLTERLHTETARQLAGRRQELMIEYFMQLRDEMQGGA
;
A
#
# COMPACT_ATOMS: atom_id res chain seq x y z
N MET A 1 10.02 -0.33 27.14
CA MET A 1 8.61 -0.20 27.59
C MET A 1 7.66 -0.98 26.66
N ALA A 2 7.85 -2.30 26.52
CA ALA A 2 6.98 -3.19 25.72
C ALA A 2 6.18 -4.20 26.58
N GLY A 3 6.46 -4.27 27.89
CA GLY A 3 5.83 -5.26 28.78
C GLY A 3 4.43 -4.89 29.31
N ILE A 4 4.02 -3.63 29.21
CA ILE A 4 2.74 -3.15 29.79
C ILE A 4 1.56 -3.43 28.84
N TRP A 5 1.80 -3.51 27.54
CA TRP A 5 0.78 -3.81 26.53
C TRP A 5 0.41 -5.31 26.50
N TRP A 6 1.36 -6.19 26.81
CA TRP A 6 1.15 -7.64 26.79
C TRP A 6 0.28 -8.14 27.97
N GLN A 7 0.45 -7.59 29.16
CA GLN A 7 -0.36 -7.95 30.33
C GLN A 7 -1.83 -7.49 30.24
N LYS A 8 -2.10 -6.39 29.53
CA LYS A 8 -3.48 -5.90 29.31
C LYS A 8 -4.25 -6.75 28.29
N PHE A 9 -3.58 -7.33 27.30
CA PHE A 9 -4.21 -8.18 26.28
C PHE A 9 -4.63 -9.55 26.82
N ILE A 10 -3.77 -10.18 27.65
CA ILE A 10 -4.08 -11.47 28.31
C ILE A 10 -5.27 -11.32 29.28
N SER A 11 -5.36 -10.20 29.99
CA SER A 11 -6.48 -9.93 30.92
C SER A 11 -7.84 -9.73 30.24
N ALA A 12 -7.87 -9.33 28.96
CA ALA A 12 -9.09 -9.20 28.18
C ALA A 12 -9.56 -10.55 27.60
N ALA A 13 -8.61 -11.39 27.14
CA ALA A 13 -8.89 -12.74 26.68
C ALA A 13 -9.41 -13.64 27.81
N TYR A 14 -8.81 -13.55 29.00
CA TYR A 14 -9.25 -14.33 30.18
C TYR A 14 -10.63 -13.91 30.71
N ARG A 15 -11.01 -12.63 30.58
CA ARG A 15 -12.35 -12.15 30.97
C ARG A 15 -13.45 -12.64 30.05
N SER A 16 -13.16 -12.82 28.77
CA SER A 16 -14.14 -13.33 27.80
C SER A 16 -14.43 -14.82 28.01
N ILE A 17 -13.44 -15.61 28.43
CA ILE A 17 -13.60 -17.04 28.74
C ILE A 17 -14.43 -17.27 30.01
N ARG A 18 -14.40 -16.34 30.98
CA ARG A 18 -15.18 -16.46 32.23
C ARG A 18 -16.66 -16.06 32.09
N LEU A 19 -17.06 -15.46 30.98
CA LEU A 19 -18.44 -14.98 30.76
C LEU A 19 -19.32 -15.99 30.00
N ALA A 20 -18.73 -17.03 29.40
CA ALA A 20 -19.45 -18.16 28.83
C ALA A 20 -19.50 -19.31 29.86
N GLY A 21 -20.38 -19.17 30.86
CA GLY A 21 -20.57 -20.15 31.93
C GLY A 21 -21.31 -21.42 31.48
N GLU A 22 -20.77 -22.15 30.51
CA GLU A 22 -21.28 -23.47 30.12
C GLU A 22 -20.15 -24.50 30.15
N ALA A 23 -20.33 -25.52 30.99
CA ALA A 23 -19.44 -26.66 31.08
C ALA A 23 -19.60 -27.52 29.81
N CYS A 24 -18.70 -27.38 28.84
CA CYS A 24 -18.63 -28.30 27.71
C CYS A 24 -17.96 -29.62 28.14
N ASP A 25 -18.73 -30.69 28.14
CA ASP A 25 -18.28 -32.08 28.30
C ASP A 25 -17.56 -32.55 27.03
N PHE A 26 -16.24 -32.65 27.08
CA PHE A 26 -15.37 -32.99 25.93
C PHE A 26 -15.25 -34.51 25.71
N ARG A 27 -16.36 -35.21 25.48
CA ARG A 27 -16.32 -36.62 25.03
C ARG A 27 -16.69 -36.86 23.57
N SER A 28 -17.06 -35.82 22.81
CA SER A 28 -17.17 -35.92 21.36
C SER A 28 -17.25 -34.55 20.69
N VAL A 29 -16.12 -34.01 20.25
CA VAL A 29 -16.11 -32.86 19.32
C VAL A 29 -15.38 -33.31 18.07
N GLN A 30 -16.10 -33.37 16.94
CA GLN A 30 -15.49 -33.56 15.62
C GLN A 30 -14.73 -32.27 15.27
N PHE A 31 -13.41 -32.39 15.11
CA PHE A 31 -12.52 -31.28 14.82
C PHE A 31 -12.65 -30.84 13.36
N HIS A 32 -13.60 -29.95 13.07
CA HIS A 32 -13.62 -29.24 11.78
C HIS A 32 -13.81 -27.72 11.86
N GLU A 33 -13.98 -27.12 13.04
CA GLU A 33 -14.45 -25.72 13.10
C GLU A 33 -13.53 -24.66 13.72
N PHE A 34 -12.32 -24.97 14.23
CA PHE A 34 -11.46 -23.90 14.80
C PHE A 34 -9.95 -24.08 14.54
N PRO A 35 -9.42 -23.59 13.41
CA PRO A 35 -7.98 -23.67 13.08
C PRO A 35 -7.10 -22.82 14.02
N ALA A 36 -7.63 -21.69 14.53
CA ALA A 36 -6.86 -20.71 15.30
C ALA A 36 -6.42 -21.23 16.69
N LEU A 37 -7.16 -22.17 17.29
CA LEU A 37 -6.81 -22.76 18.58
C LEU A 37 -5.68 -23.79 18.49
N CYS A 38 -5.55 -24.50 17.34
CA CYS A 38 -4.47 -25.48 17.14
C CYS A 38 -3.08 -24.84 17.12
N HIS A 39 -2.96 -23.63 16.57
CA HIS A 39 -1.66 -22.95 16.49
C HIS A 39 -1.13 -22.47 17.85
N LEU A 40 -2.04 -22.12 18.78
CA LEU A 40 -1.64 -21.62 20.10
C LEU A 40 -1.10 -22.73 21.01
N VAL A 41 -1.63 -23.95 20.88
CA VAL A 41 -1.20 -25.12 21.67
C VAL A 41 0.17 -25.63 21.21
N LEU A 42 0.45 -25.57 19.91
CA LEU A 42 1.73 -26.04 19.36
C LEU A 42 2.90 -25.09 19.63
N ALA A 43 2.66 -23.78 19.74
CA ALA A 43 3.73 -22.79 19.91
C ALA A 43 4.31 -22.70 21.32
N SER A 44 3.64 -23.24 22.34
CA SER A 44 4.09 -23.13 23.73
C SER A 44 4.86 -24.35 24.24
N GLY A 45 4.83 -25.51 23.55
CA GLY A 45 5.59 -26.69 23.96
C GLY A 45 5.10 -27.37 25.25
N TRP A 46 3.89 -27.06 25.72
CA TRP A 46 3.28 -27.69 26.90
C TRP A 46 1.84 -28.12 26.59
N CYS A 47 1.54 -29.41 26.74
CA CYS A 47 0.17 -29.90 26.82
C CYS A 47 -0.25 -29.92 28.30
N CYS A 48 -1.21 -29.08 28.68
CA CYS A 48 -1.82 -29.17 30.01
C CYS A 48 -2.82 -30.33 30.01
N VAL A 49 -2.46 -31.45 30.62
CA VAL A 49 -3.43 -32.49 31.01
C VAL A 49 -4.15 -32.00 32.26
N ALA A 50 -5.47 -31.86 32.16
CA ALA A 50 -6.33 -31.49 33.28
C ALA A 50 -6.60 -32.71 34.18
N ASP A 51 -5.59 -33.11 34.95
CA ASP A 51 -5.74 -33.70 36.28
C ASP A 51 -4.40 -33.54 37.00
N GLY A 52 -4.41 -33.04 38.22
CA GLY A 52 -3.27 -32.50 38.95
C GLY A 52 -2.28 -33.52 39.50
N SER A 53 -1.81 -34.49 38.71
CA SER A 53 -0.73 -35.39 39.13
C SER A 53 0.24 -35.77 38.01
N GLU A 54 1.51 -35.37 38.22
CA GLU A 54 2.75 -35.73 37.52
C GLU A 54 3.05 -35.14 36.12
N ARG A 55 4.26 -34.58 35.99
CA ARG A 55 4.86 -34.11 34.72
C ARG A 55 5.65 -35.26 34.10
N VAL A 56 5.31 -35.67 32.88
CA VAL A 56 6.13 -36.62 32.10
C VAL A 56 6.86 -35.85 30.99
N PRO A 57 8.19 -36.01 30.81
CA PRO A 57 8.91 -35.44 29.67
C PRO A 57 8.58 -36.19 28.38
N ILE A 58 8.34 -35.47 27.28
CA ILE A 58 8.22 -36.05 25.94
C ILE A 58 9.63 -36.07 25.33
N ASP A 59 10.13 -37.26 25.00
CA ASP A 59 11.35 -37.44 24.19
C ASP A 59 11.00 -37.32 22.69
N HIS A 60 11.86 -36.68 21.91
CA HIS A 60 11.61 -36.20 20.55
C HIS A 60 11.62 -37.32 19.46
N ALA A 61 11.32 -38.58 19.79
CA ALA A 61 11.56 -39.71 18.90
C ALA A 61 10.34 -40.39 18.27
N ASP A 62 9.09 -40.15 18.70
CA ASP A 62 7.93 -40.90 18.18
C ASP A 62 6.80 -39.99 17.66
N ILE A 63 6.92 -39.56 16.40
CA ILE A 63 5.75 -39.18 15.58
C ILE A 63 5.78 -40.04 14.32
N HIS A 64 5.19 -41.23 14.40
CA HIS A 64 4.89 -42.06 13.23
C HIS A 64 3.54 -41.66 12.64
N VAL A 65 3.55 -40.93 11.52
CA VAL A 65 2.36 -40.78 10.66
C VAL A 65 2.37 -41.93 9.66
N GLY A 66 1.61 -42.98 9.95
CA GLY A 66 1.44 -44.12 9.04
C GLY A 66 0.44 -43.79 7.92
N LEU A 67 0.89 -43.89 6.67
CA LEU A 67 0.04 -44.01 5.49
C LEU A 67 0.43 -45.28 4.71
N TRP A 68 -0.46 -46.26 4.74
CA TRP A 68 -0.49 -47.47 3.90
C TRP A 68 -1.90 -47.50 3.28
N ALA A 69 -2.17 -47.79 2.01
CA ALA A 69 -1.41 -48.44 0.95
C ALA A 69 -2.05 -48.17 -0.44
N GLY A 70 -1.33 -48.49 -1.52
CA GLY A 70 -1.95 -48.73 -2.84
C GLY A 70 -0.93 -48.79 -3.99
N ARG A 71 -0.65 -49.99 -4.50
CA ARG A 71 0.29 -50.25 -5.61
C ARG A 71 -0.29 -49.83 -6.97
N GLY A 72 0.58 -49.22 -7.79
CA GLY A 72 0.68 -49.47 -9.24
C GLY A 72 -0.31 -48.74 -10.14
N VAL A 73 0.19 -47.79 -10.94
CA VAL A 73 0.25 -47.79 -12.42
C VAL A 73 1.06 -46.55 -12.83
N GLY A 74 2.13 -46.75 -13.59
CA GLY A 74 2.93 -45.65 -14.14
C GLY A 74 2.17 -44.88 -15.22
N ARG A 75 2.19 -43.54 -15.13
CA ARG A 75 1.87 -42.62 -16.23
C ARG A 75 2.64 -41.31 -16.03
N SER A 76 3.32 -40.92 -17.11
CA SER A 76 3.68 -39.54 -17.53
C SER A 76 4.08 -38.54 -16.45
N LEU A 77 5.38 -38.17 -16.44
CA LEU A 77 5.86 -36.93 -15.81
C LEU A 77 5.34 -35.73 -16.61
N ALA A 78 4.06 -35.43 -16.48
CA ALA A 78 3.56 -34.08 -16.69
C ALA A 78 4.04 -33.26 -15.49
N THR A 79 4.80 -32.20 -15.74
CA THR A 79 5.17 -31.21 -14.73
C THR A 79 3.91 -30.50 -14.27
N PHE A 80 3.21 -31.10 -13.32
CA PHE A 80 2.19 -30.44 -12.52
C PHE A 80 2.91 -29.46 -11.59
N SER A 81 2.74 -28.16 -11.86
CA SER A 81 3.02 -27.11 -10.88
C SER A 81 2.12 -27.33 -9.67
N PRO A 82 2.66 -27.65 -8.47
CA PRO A 82 1.84 -28.16 -7.38
C PRO A 82 1.48 -27.03 -6.42
N PHE A 83 0.90 -25.93 -6.89
CA PHE A 83 0.24 -24.98 -5.98
C PHE A 83 -0.99 -24.36 -6.67
N PRO A 84 -2.21 -24.67 -6.22
CA PRO A 84 -3.30 -23.72 -6.41
C PRO A 84 -2.91 -22.46 -5.64
N VAL A 85 -2.79 -21.33 -6.35
CA VAL A 85 -2.70 -20.02 -5.71
C VAL A 85 -4.04 -19.82 -5.01
N ILE A 86 -4.11 -20.17 -3.73
CA ILE A 86 -5.18 -19.70 -2.86
C ILE A 86 -4.88 -18.22 -2.68
N GLY A 87 -5.42 -17.40 -3.60
CA GLY A 87 -5.35 -15.96 -3.51
C GLY A 87 -6.02 -15.56 -2.19
N GLY A 88 -5.30 -14.83 -1.35
CA GLY A 88 -5.90 -14.13 -0.22
C GLY A 88 -7.02 -13.21 -0.72
N GLU A 89 -7.90 -12.81 0.18
CA GLU A 89 -9.00 -11.91 -0.19
C GLU A 89 -8.41 -10.62 -0.80
N MET A 90 -8.93 -10.20 -1.94
CA MET A 90 -8.48 -8.99 -2.63
C MET A 90 -8.81 -7.76 -1.79
N VAL A 91 -7.83 -6.87 -1.61
CA VAL A 91 -8.07 -5.59 -0.92
C VAL A 91 -9.10 -4.78 -1.71
N THR A 92 -10.17 -4.38 -1.02
CA THR A 92 -11.28 -3.63 -1.62
C THR A 92 -11.13 -2.12 -1.42
N LEU A 93 -11.78 -1.34 -2.28
CA LEU A 93 -11.89 0.12 -2.10
C LEU A 93 -12.58 0.50 -0.78
N GLU A 94 -13.54 -0.30 -0.31
CA GLU A 94 -14.24 -0.05 0.94
C GLU A 94 -13.32 -0.23 2.15
N GLN A 95 -12.55 -1.31 2.19
CA GLN A 95 -11.51 -1.52 3.20
C GLN A 95 -10.47 -0.38 3.14
N ALA A 96 -10.00 -0.04 1.93
CA ALA A 96 -9.01 1.02 1.75
C ALA A 96 -9.52 2.35 2.30
N ARG A 97 -10.79 2.72 2.04
CA ARG A 97 -11.39 3.95 2.55
C ARG A 97 -11.27 4.11 4.06
N SER A 98 -11.37 3.01 4.82
CA SER A 98 -11.27 3.04 6.28
C SER A 98 -9.88 3.44 6.81
N TRP A 99 -8.85 3.42 5.97
CA TRP A 99 -7.47 3.76 6.34
C TRP A 99 -7.11 5.23 6.05
N TYR A 100 -7.98 5.97 5.35
CA TYR A 100 -7.74 7.36 4.99
C TYR A 100 -8.69 8.28 5.76
N THR A 101 -8.19 9.42 6.22
CA THR A 101 -8.98 10.49 6.81
C THR A 101 -9.32 11.56 5.76
N ASP A 102 -10.49 12.19 5.86
CA ASP A 102 -10.95 13.21 4.91
C ASP A 102 -10.30 14.60 5.14
N GLU A 103 -9.16 14.67 5.84
CA GLU A 103 -8.58 15.92 6.35
C GLU A 103 -7.66 16.66 5.33
N ASP A 104 -7.15 15.98 4.29
CA ASP A 104 -6.35 16.61 3.22
C ASP A 104 -7.02 16.48 1.84
N PRO A 105 -7.68 17.53 1.31
CA PRO A 105 -8.34 17.48 -0.01
C PRO A 105 -7.37 17.29 -1.18
N THR A 106 -6.06 17.40 -0.95
CA THR A 106 -5.04 17.20 -1.99
C THR A 106 -4.46 15.78 -2.01
N HIS A 107 -4.74 14.96 -0.99
CA HIS A 107 -4.26 13.57 -0.83
C HIS A 107 -5.35 12.68 -0.20
N ASP A 108 -6.61 12.98 -0.48
CA ASP A 108 -7.77 12.28 0.07
C ASP A 108 -7.96 10.88 -0.55
N PHE A 109 -8.93 10.12 -0.05
CA PHE A 109 -9.30 8.85 -0.63
C PHE A 109 -9.71 8.96 -2.13
N ALA A 110 -10.13 10.14 -2.60
CA ALA A 110 -10.41 10.34 -4.01
C ALA A 110 -9.13 10.28 -4.87
N HIS A 111 -7.98 10.74 -4.37
CA HIS A 111 -6.67 10.50 -5.01
C HIS A 111 -6.39 9.01 -5.15
N VAL A 112 -6.47 8.25 -4.06
CA VAL A 112 -6.23 6.79 -4.06
C VAL A 112 -7.12 6.11 -5.08
N ARG A 113 -8.42 6.41 -5.09
CA ARG A 113 -9.38 5.84 -6.04
C ARG A 113 -9.02 6.14 -7.50
N ARG A 114 -8.56 7.36 -7.82
CA ARG A 114 -8.14 7.73 -9.18
C ARG A 114 -6.85 7.02 -9.57
N VAL A 115 -5.88 6.93 -8.66
CA VAL A 115 -4.61 6.20 -8.86
C VAL A 115 -4.89 4.73 -9.11
N THR A 116 -5.72 4.07 -8.29
CA THR A 116 -6.10 2.65 -8.49
C THR A 116 -6.74 2.43 -9.87
N ALA A 117 -7.67 3.29 -10.29
CA ALA A 117 -8.32 3.17 -11.59
C ALA A 117 -7.32 3.35 -12.76
N LEU A 118 -6.34 4.24 -12.62
CA LEU A 118 -5.28 4.42 -13.61
C LEU A 118 -4.32 3.24 -13.63
N ALA A 119 -3.90 2.78 -12.45
CA ALA A 119 -2.97 1.67 -12.28
C ALA A 119 -3.55 0.36 -12.85
N GLU A 120 -4.83 0.08 -12.59
CA GLU A 120 -5.54 -1.07 -13.17
C GLU A 120 -5.58 -0.99 -14.70
N ARG A 121 -5.91 0.18 -15.25
CA ARG A 121 -5.95 0.38 -16.70
C ARG A 121 -4.59 0.15 -17.35
N ILE A 122 -3.52 0.68 -16.76
CA ILE A 122 -2.15 0.53 -17.27
C ILE A 122 -1.70 -0.93 -17.12
N ALA A 123 -1.93 -1.57 -15.96
CA ALA A 123 -1.56 -2.96 -15.73
C ALA A 123 -2.19 -3.93 -16.75
N LYS A 124 -3.47 -3.73 -17.08
CA LYS A 124 -4.16 -4.52 -18.11
C LYS A 124 -3.56 -4.33 -19.51
N ALA A 125 -3.15 -3.11 -19.86
CA ALA A 125 -2.56 -2.81 -21.17
C ALA A 125 -1.11 -3.30 -21.30
N GLU A 126 -0.33 -3.21 -20.23
CA GLU A 126 1.08 -3.60 -20.19
C GLU A 126 1.30 -5.09 -19.85
N GLY A 127 0.23 -5.82 -19.47
CA GLY A 127 0.30 -7.24 -19.13
C GLY A 127 0.95 -7.55 -17.78
N ALA A 128 0.82 -6.64 -16.82
CA ALA A 128 1.35 -6.81 -15.46
C ALA A 128 0.40 -7.61 -14.54
N ASP A 129 0.89 -7.99 -13.36
CA ASP A 129 0.04 -8.58 -12.32
C ASP A 129 -0.92 -7.54 -11.74
N VAL A 130 -2.17 -7.57 -12.22
CA VAL A 130 -3.21 -6.59 -11.87
C VAL A 130 -3.51 -6.61 -10.37
N GLU A 131 -3.49 -7.76 -9.71
CA GLU A 131 -3.81 -7.86 -8.29
C GLU A 131 -2.72 -7.20 -7.42
N VAL A 132 -1.44 -7.44 -7.74
CA VAL A 132 -0.31 -6.77 -7.07
C VAL A 132 -0.38 -5.26 -7.26
N VAL A 133 -0.65 -4.81 -8.48
CA VAL A 133 -0.76 -3.36 -8.80
C VAL A 133 -1.92 -2.71 -8.05
N ILE A 134 -3.10 -3.34 -8.03
CA ILE A 134 -4.27 -2.80 -7.33
C ILE A 134 -4.01 -2.75 -5.82
N ALA A 135 -3.49 -3.83 -5.23
CA ALA A 135 -3.16 -3.86 -3.81
C ALA A 135 -2.15 -2.75 -3.45
N ALA A 136 -1.10 -2.59 -4.25
CA ALA A 136 -0.12 -1.53 -4.06
C ALA A 136 -0.75 -0.14 -4.19
N ALA A 137 -1.58 0.11 -5.20
CA ALA A 137 -2.26 1.39 -5.39
C ALA A 137 -3.23 1.74 -4.25
N LEU A 138 -3.96 0.76 -3.70
CA LEU A 138 -4.88 1.00 -2.58
C LEU A 138 -4.17 1.30 -1.25
N LEU A 139 -2.92 0.86 -1.11
CA LEU A 139 -2.15 0.93 0.14
C LEU A 139 -1.02 1.96 0.12
N HIS A 140 -0.64 2.53 -1.04
CA HIS A 140 0.61 3.27 -1.19
C HIS A 140 0.77 4.50 -0.29
N ASP A 141 -0.35 5.12 0.11
CA ASP A 141 -0.39 6.34 0.92
C ASP A 141 -1.12 6.16 2.26
N ALA A 142 -1.41 4.92 2.68
CA ALA A 142 -2.28 4.61 3.83
C ALA A 142 -1.73 5.13 5.18
N GLN A 143 -0.42 5.32 5.34
CA GLN A 143 0.18 5.95 6.53
C GLN A 143 0.71 7.38 6.27
N GLY A 144 0.46 7.95 5.08
CA GLY A 144 0.85 9.31 4.70
C GLY A 144 -0.23 10.37 4.90
N ALA A 145 -1.42 9.97 5.35
CA ALA A 145 -2.59 10.83 5.47
C ALA A 145 -2.62 11.72 6.74
N ASP A 146 -1.67 11.56 7.68
CA ASP A 146 -1.57 12.42 8.85
C ASP A 146 -0.88 13.77 8.50
N PRO A 147 -1.61 14.90 8.47
CA PRO A 147 -1.06 16.21 8.12
C PRO A 147 -0.20 16.82 9.26
N ALA A 148 -0.23 16.25 10.47
CA ALA A 148 0.33 16.87 11.67
C ALA A 148 1.85 16.63 11.86
N HIS A 149 2.46 15.75 11.07
CA HIS A 149 3.87 15.40 11.23
C HIS A 149 4.66 15.52 9.92
N THR A 150 5.30 16.68 9.72
CA THR A 150 6.15 16.99 8.56
C THR A 150 7.32 16.00 8.39
N GLU A 151 7.84 15.46 9.50
CA GLU A 151 8.89 14.42 9.49
C GLU A 151 8.34 13.02 9.17
N ALA A 152 7.13 12.68 9.62
CA ALA A 152 6.48 11.41 9.26
C ALA A 152 6.17 11.34 7.76
N ARG A 153 5.90 12.49 7.12
CA ARG A 153 5.69 12.60 5.67
C ARG A 153 6.95 12.32 4.84
N ALA A 154 8.16 12.38 5.41
CA ALA A 154 9.36 11.97 4.68
C ALA A 154 9.42 10.44 4.49
N ASN A 155 8.91 9.68 5.45
CA ASN A 155 9.03 8.21 5.50
C ASN A 155 7.69 7.45 5.33
N HIS A 156 6.58 8.14 5.03
CA HIS A 156 5.26 7.51 4.87
C HIS A 156 5.21 6.35 3.87
N HIS A 157 6.07 6.32 2.84
CA HIS A 157 6.14 5.21 1.90
C HIS A 157 6.71 3.94 2.55
N GLU A 158 7.64 4.07 3.50
CA GLU A 158 8.12 2.94 4.32
C GLU A 158 7.04 2.47 5.29
N GLY A 159 6.35 3.42 5.95
CA GLY A 159 5.22 3.12 6.85
C GLY A 159 4.05 2.44 6.12
N SER A 160 3.70 2.94 4.93
CA SER A 160 2.64 2.38 4.10
C SER A 160 3.02 1.00 3.54
N ALA A 161 4.29 0.77 3.21
CA ALA A 161 4.77 -0.56 2.84
C ALA A 161 4.73 -1.54 4.02
N ALA A 162 5.13 -1.13 5.22
CA ALA A 162 5.01 -1.97 6.42
C ALA A 162 3.54 -2.30 6.73
N PHE A 163 2.65 -1.32 6.63
CA PHE A 163 1.21 -1.49 6.80
C PHE A 163 0.61 -2.43 5.75
N ALA A 164 0.99 -2.28 4.49
CA ALA A 164 0.61 -3.19 3.42
C ALA A 164 1.02 -4.64 3.74
N GLY A 165 2.21 -4.82 4.30
CA GLY A 165 2.66 -6.13 4.78
C GLY A 165 1.69 -6.74 5.79
N PHE A 166 1.37 -5.98 6.85
CA PHE A 166 0.44 -6.42 7.90
C PHE A 166 -0.95 -6.77 7.36
N VAL A 167 -1.52 -5.91 6.51
CA VAL A 167 -2.86 -6.11 5.93
C VAL A 167 -2.89 -7.37 5.06
N LEU A 168 -1.94 -7.49 4.14
CA LEU A 168 -1.94 -8.60 3.19
C LEU A 168 -1.60 -9.94 3.85
N GLU A 169 -0.73 -9.94 4.87
CA GLU A 169 -0.41 -11.15 5.64
C GLU A 169 -1.63 -11.63 6.44
N ARG A 170 -2.38 -10.71 7.05
CA ARG A 170 -3.67 -11.01 7.70
C ARG A 170 -4.69 -11.57 6.70
N ASP A 171 -4.72 -11.05 5.49
CA ASP A 171 -5.65 -11.46 4.43
C ASP A 171 -5.19 -12.73 3.68
N GLY A 172 -4.11 -13.38 4.14
CA GLY A 172 -3.64 -14.68 3.67
C GLY A 172 -2.82 -14.64 2.38
N TRP A 173 -2.25 -13.49 2.01
CA TRP A 173 -1.43 -13.38 0.81
C TRP A 173 -0.09 -14.12 0.94
N PRO A 174 0.39 -14.76 -0.14
CA PRO A 174 1.73 -15.33 -0.18
C PRO A 174 2.82 -14.29 0.08
N SER A 175 3.83 -14.64 0.89
CA SER A 175 4.93 -13.73 1.27
C SER A 175 5.66 -13.10 0.08
N GLU A 176 5.77 -13.82 -1.04
CA GLU A 176 6.39 -13.32 -2.27
C GLU A 176 5.58 -12.15 -2.88
N ARG A 177 4.26 -12.29 -2.95
CA ARG A 177 3.36 -11.23 -3.46
C ARG A 177 3.35 -10.03 -2.54
N ILE A 178 3.39 -10.25 -1.22
CA ILE A 178 3.49 -9.18 -0.23
C ILE A 178 4.75 -8.35 -0.49
N LYS A 179 5.91 -8.99 -0.69
CA LYS A 179 7.17 -8.29 -1.00
C LYS A 179 7.06 -7.46 -2.28
N MET A 180 6.44 -7.99 -3.33
CA MET A 180 6.21 -7.25 -4.58
C MET A 180 5.38 -5.98 -4.34
N VAL A 181 4.27 -6.09 -3.58
CA VAL A 181 3.44 -4.92 -3.21
C VAL A 181 4.25 -3.90 -2.43
N GLN A 182 5.01 -4.34 -1.42
CA GLN A 182 5.82 -3.43 -0.62
C GLN A 182 6.91 -2.73 -1.44
N GLU A 183 7.53 -3.40 -2.40
CA GLU A 183 8.51 -2.80 -3.30
C GLU A 183 7.89 -1.73 -4.20
N CYS A 184 6.70 -1.98 -4.75
CA CYS A 184 5.94 -0.98 -5.49
C CYS A 184 5.72 0.26 -4.64
N ILE A 185 5.25 0.09 -3.40
CA ILE A 185 4.97 1.20 -2.48
C ILE A 185 6.26 1.94 -2.10
N ARG A 186 7.38 1.26 -1.82
CA ARG A 186 8.62 1.95 -1.43
C ARG A 186 9.18 2.82 -2.56
N THR A 187 9.01 2.42 -3.81
CA THR A 187 9.64 3.07 -4.98
C THR A 187 8.76 4.10 -5.67
N HIS A 188 7.48 4.26 -5.31
CA HIS A 188 6.53 5.12 -6.03
C HIS A 188 6.85 6.63 -5.95
N ARG A 189 7.63 7.11 -4.96
CA ARG A 189 7.84 8.56 -4.74
C ARG A 189 9.16 9.13 -5.25
N PHE A 190 10.15 8.29 -5.55
CA PHE A 190 11.43 8.65 -6.17
C PHE A 190 12.02 9.99 -5.67
N ARG A 191 12.30 10.04 -4.36
CA ARG A 191 13.04 11.13 -3.69
C ARG A 191 14.40 10.67 -3.13
N THR A 192 14.61 9.36 -2.93
CA THR A 192 15.69 8.82 -2.07
C THR A 192 16.57 7.72 -2.69
N GLY A 193 16.50 7.44 -3.99
CA GLY A 193 17.61 6.76 -4.69
C GLY A 193 17.24 5.55 -5.56
N ASP A 194 16.18 4.81 -5.25
CA ASP A 194 15.86 3.59 -6.01
C ASP A 194 14.74 3.80 -7.01
N ALA A 195 15.07 3.62 -8.28
CA ALA A 195 14.09 3.63 -9.37
C ALA A 195 13.21 2.38 -9.33
N PRO A 196 11.91 2.48 -9.69
CA PRO A 196 11.07 1.30 -9.81
C PRO A 196 11.65 0.36 -10.87
N GLN A 197 11.98 -0.87 -10.46
CA GLN A 197 12.63 -1.86 -11.33
C GLN A 197 11.60 -2.77 -12.01
N THR A 198 10.65 -3.28 -11.23
CA THR A 198 9.59 -4.17 -11.70
C THR A 198 8.54 -3.42 -12.53
N LEU A 199 7.81 -4.16 -13.35
CA LEU A 199 6.74 -3.58 -14.17
C LEU A 199 5.63 -3.01 -13.28
N GLU A 200 5.24 -3.74 -12.23
CA GLU A 200 4.22 -3.35 -11.26
C GLU A 200 4.60 -2.05 -10.53
N ALA A 201 5.86 -1.91 -10.12
CA ALA A 201 6.35 -0.70 -9.46
C ALA A 201 6.35 0.51 -10.41
N LYS A 202 6.73 0.30 -11.67
CA LYS A 202 6.67 1.33 -12.72
C LYS A 202 5.23 1.79 -12.97
N ILE A 203 4.29 0.86 -12.98
CA ILE A 203 2.87 1.16 -13.18
C ILE A 203 2.31 1.98 -12.02
N LEU A 204 2.58 1.60 -10.77
CA LEU A 204 2.14 2.39 -9.61
C LEU A 204 2.76 3.80 -9.66
N PHE A 205 4.06 3.89 -9.93
CA PHE A 205 4.74 5.17 -10.09
C PHE A 205 4.05 6.04 -11.14
N ASP A 206 3.81 5.50 -12.33
CA ASP A 206 3.20 6.20 -13.45
C ASP A 206 1.76 6.65 -13.13
N ALA A 207 0.96 5.78 -12.53
CA ALA A 207 -0.42 6.07 -12.16
C ALA A 207 -0.51 7.24 -11.16
N ASP A 208 0.38 7.27 -10.16
CA ASP A 208 0.49 8.36 -9.20
C ASP A 208 0.92 9.67 -9.89
N LYS A 209 1.95 9.65 -10.75
CA LYS A 209 2.39 10.87 -11.47
C LYS A 209 1.35 11.38 -12.46
N LEU A 210 0.58 10.49 -13.09
CA LEU A 210 -0.53 10.89 -13.94
C LEU A 210 -1.59 11.67 -13.14
N ASP A 211 -1.89 11.28 -11.90
CA ASP A 211 -2.86 12.00 -11.05
C ASP A 211 -2.35 13.37 -10.54
N ALA A 212 -1.04 13.64 -10.68
CA ALA A 212 -0.44 14.93 -10.37
C ALA A 212 -0.49 15.93 -11.54
N ILE A 213 -0.89 15.50 -12.75
CA ILE A 213 -0.97 16.34 -13.96
C ILE A 213 -2.39 16.44 -14.53
N GLY A 214 -2.58 17.31 -15.54
CA GLY A 214 -3.89 17.59 -16.13
C GLY A 214 -4.80 18.41 -15.22
N ALA A 215 -6.11 18.36 -15.47
CA ALA A 215 -7.09 19.18 -14.76
C ALA A 215 -7.07 18.97 -13.24
N ILE A 216 -6.91 17.72 -12.78
CA ILE A 216 -6.74 17.40 -11.36
C ILE A 216 -5.43 17.98 -10.81
N GLY A 217 -4.34 17.86 -11.55
CA GLY A 217 -3.05 18.46 -11.18
C GLY A 217 -3.13 19.97 -11.00
N VAL A 218 -3.80 20.67 -11.93
CA VAL A 218 -4.06 22.12 -11.82
C VAL A 218 -4.86 22.44 -10.56
N ALA A 219 -5.99 21.75 -10.34
CA ALA A 219 -6.82 21.96 -9.17
C ALA A 219 -6.06 21.73 -7.85
N ARG A 220 -5.24 20.68 -7.78
CA ARG A 220 -4.42 20.37 -6.60
C ARG A 220 -3.33 21.42 -6.35
N ALA A 221 -2.66 21.89 -7.40
CA ALA A 221 -1.63 22.92 -7.28
C ALA A 221 -2.22 24.24 -6.75
N MET A 222 -3.38 24.65 -7.28
CA MET A 222 -4.09 25.85 -6.82
C MET A 222 -4.61 25.71 -5.40
N ALA A 223 -5.21 24.57 -5.06
CA ALA A 223 -5.70 24.31 -3.70
C ALA A 223 -4.56 24.32 -2.68
N PHE A 224 -3.41 23.72 -3.01
CA PHE A 224 -2.23 23.73 -2.15
C PHE A 224 -1.69 25.14 -1.92
N ALA A 225 -1.59 25.94 -2.99
CA ALA A 225 -1.15 27.33 -2.89
C ALA A 225 -2.09 28.15 -2.00
N ALA A 226 -3.41 28.06 -2.22
CA ALA A 226 -4.43 28.72 -1.41
C ALA A 226 -4.33 28.34 0.08
N ARG A 227 -4.24 27.04 0.37
CA ARG A 227 -4.15 26.53 1.75
C ARG A 227 -2.86 26.97 2.44
N SER A 228 -1.78 27.10 1.68
CA SER A 228 -0.45 27.46 2.20
C SER A 228 -0.23 28.97 2.28
N GLY A 229 -1.24 29.79 1.93
CA GLY A 229 -1.10 31.24 1.86
C GLY A 229 -0.10 31.69 0.77
N GLN A 230 0.19 30.82 -0.19
CA GLN A 230 1.08 31.09 -1.30
C GLN A 230 0.31 31.75 -2.46
N PRO A 231 0.94 32.64 -3.23
CA PRO A 231 0.32 33.18 -4.43
C PRO A 231 0.03 32.08 -5.45
N PHE A 232 -0.97 32.29 -6.30
CA PHE A 232 -1.21 31.39 -7.45
C PHE A 232 -0.17 31.59 -8.54
N PHE A 233 0.29 32.83 -8.70
CA PHE A 233 1.24 33.21 -9.72
C PHE A 233 2.29 34.17 -9.16
N GLU A 234 3.54 33.89 -9.51
CA GLU A 234 4.70 34.76 -9.39
C GLU A 234 5.69 34.24 -10.45
N GLU A 235 6.36 35.12 -11.18
CA GLU A 235 7.27 34.72 -12.24
C GLU A 235 8.55 34.13 -11.61
N PRO A 236 8.88 32.85 -11.86
CA PRO A 236 10.02 32.22 -11.23
C PRO A 236 11.34 32.78 -11.76
N THR A 237 12.30 32.96 -10.86
CA THR A 237 13.65 33.36 -11.23
C THR A 237 14.37 32.23 -11.99
N GLU A 238 15.37 32.58 -12.81
CA GLU A 238 16.24 31.59 -13.45
C GLU A 238 16.95 30.70 -12.42
N ALA A 239 17.29 31.26 -11.26
CA ALA A 239 17.91 30.53 -10.16
C ALA A 239 16.96 29.45 -9.59
N PHE A 240 15.68 29.78 -9.42
CA PHE A 240 14.66 28.82 -9.02
C PHE A 240 14.47 27.72 -10.06
N LEU A 241 14.32 28.07 -11.36
CA LEU A 241 14.12 27.07 -12.41
C LEU A 241 15.27 26.04 -12.49
N ARG A 242 16.49 26.45 -12.12
CA ARG A 242 17.67 25.57 -12.04
C ARG A 242 17.74 24.74 -10.76
N THR A 243 17.35 25.29 -9.61
CA THR A 243 17.64 24.69 -8.30
C THR A 243 16.41 24.16 -7.56
N GLY A 244 15.22 24.64 -7.90
CA GLY A 244 13.97 24.38 -7.19
C GLY A 244 13.88 25.04 -5.82
N LYS A 245 14.82 25.93 -5.49
CA LYS A 245 14.88 26.63 -4.21
C LYS A 245 14.58 28.11 -4.44
N PRO A 246 13.55 28.67 -3.78
CA PRO A 246 13.26 30.10 -3.90
C PRO A 246 14.41 30.92 -3.32
N GLY A 247 14.71 32.06 -3.95
CA GLY A 247 15.63 33.07 -3.42
C GLY A 247 15.08 33.81 -2.20
N GLU A 248 15.88 34.70 -1.59
CA GLU A 248 15.50 35.46 -0.39
C GLU A 248 14.25 36.33 -0.57
N ASN A 249 13.93 36.75 -1.80
CA ASN A 249 12.80 37.61 -2.14
C ASN A 249 11.85 36.97 -3.17
N GLU A 250 11.78 35.64 -3.23
CA GLU A 250 10.95 34.91 -4.18
C GLU A 250 9.97 34.03 -3.41
N SER A 251 8.66 34.21 -3.64
CA SER A 251 7.66 33.35 -3.00
C SER A 251 7.32 32.17 -3.89
N HIS A 252 7.25 30.97 -3.30
CA HIS A 252 6.77 29.80 -4.04
C HIS A 252 5.28 29.99 -4.39
N SER A 253 4.90 29.71 -5.63
CA SER A 253 3.53 29.81 -6.14
C SER A 253 3.05 28.51 -6.79
N ALA A 254 1.75 28.41 -7.11
CA ALA A 254 1.25 27.29 -7.92
C ALA A 254 1.97 27.21 -9.27
N TYR A 255 2.29 28.36 -9.88
CA TYR A 255 3.07 28.44 -11.10
C TYR A 255 4.53 27.96 -10.91
N HIS A 256 5.16 28.21 -9.75
CA HIS A 256 6.49 27.66 -9.44
C HIS A 256 6.49 26.12 -9.40
N GLU A 257 5.49 25.52 -8.75
CA GLU A 257 5.36 24.04 -8.71
C GLU A 257 5.18 23.47 -10.12
N TYR A 258 4.38 24.14 -10.97
CA TYR A 258 4.25 23.76 -12.37
C TYR A 258 5.58 23.88 -13.13
N ALA A 259 6.17 25.07 -13.14
CA ALA A 259 7.34 25.38 -13.95
C ALA A 259 8.55 24.51 -13.59
N PHE A 260 8.77 24.27 -12.30
CA PHE A 260 9.92 23.49 -11.85
C PHE A 260 9.70 21.98 -11.96
N LYS A 261 8.50 21.49 -11.63
CA LYS A 261 8.24 20.06 -11.40
C LYS A 261 7.16 19.48 -12.30
N LEU A 262 5.93 20.01 -12.28
CA LEU A 262 4.81 19.35 -12.97
C LEU A 262 5.00 19.32 -14.49
N SER A 263 5.60 20.37 -15.06
CA SER A 263 5.94 20.48 -16.48
C SER A 263 6.85 19.36 -16.97
N LYS A 264 7.67 18.76 -16.10
CA LYS A 264 8.66 17.72 -16.43
C LYS A 264 8.19 16.31 -16.03
N LEU A 265 7.01 16.17 -15.43
CA LEU A 265 6.58 14.87 -14.89
C LEU A 265 6.40 13.81 -15.97
N THR A 266 5.99 14.19 -17.18
CA THR A 266 5.78 13.27 -18.30
C THR A 266 7.06 12.63 -18.79
N GLU A 267 8.21 13.30 -18.63
CA GLU A 267 9.54 12.78 -18.99
C GLU A 267 9.98 11.63 -18.07
N ARG A 268 9.36 11.53 -16.89
CA ARG A 268 9.67 10.53 -15.87
C ARG A 268 8.80 9.28 -15.97
N LEU A 269 7.86 9.22 -16.89
CA LEU A 269 6.95 8.09 -17.05
C LEU A 269 7.66 6.89 -17.69
N HIS A 270 7.37 5.70 -17.16
CA HIS A 270 8.07 4.47 -17.49
C HIS A 270 7.39 3.65 -18.58
N THR A 271 6.06 3.51 -18.51
CA THR A 271 5.26 2.67 -19.40
C THR A 271 4.77 3.44 -20.62
N GLU A 272 4.56 2.72 -21.73
CA GLU A 272 4.08 3.34 -22.96
C GLU A 272 2.63 3.81 -22.83
N THR A 273 1.79 3.01 -22.17
CA THR A 273 0.40 3.37 -21.88
C THR A 273 0.33 4.66 -21.04
N ALA A 274 1.20 4.83 -20.04
CA ALA A 274 1.20 6.05 -19.23
C ALA A 274 1.59 7.29 -20.05
N ARG A 275 2.59 7.19 -20.93
CA ARG A 275 2.98 8.31 -21.82
C ARG A 275 1.83 8.72 -22.72
N GLN A 276 1.10 7.77 -23.29
CA GLN A 276 -0.08 8.05 -24.11
C GLN A 276 -1.19 8.75 -23.32
N LEU A 277 -1.44 8.30 -22.09
CA LEU A 277 -2.43 8.94 -21.19
C LEU A 277 -2.01 10.35 -20.75
N ALA A 278 -0.69 10.61 -20.68
CA ALA A 278 -0.14 11.88 -20.24
C ALA A 278 -0.31 13.01 -21.27
N GLY A 279 -0.31 12.71 -22.58
CA GLY A 279 -0.32 13.72 -23.64
C GLY A 279 -1.39 14.81 -23.44
N ARG A 280 -2.66 14.42 -23.41
CA ARG A 280 -3.78 15.38 -23.20
C ARG A 280 -3.74 16.07 -21.82
N ARG A 281 -3.18 15.43 -20.80
CA ARG A 281 -3.06 16.02 -19.46
C ARG A 281 -1.99 17.11 -19.45
N GLN A 282 -0.89 16.87 -20.15
CA GLN A 282 0.20 17.82 -20.29
C GLN A 282 -0.23 19.04 -21.12
N GLU A 283 -0.89 18.82 -22.26
CA GLU A 283 -1.40 19.88 -23.12
C GLU A 283 -2.31 20.85 -22.34
N LEU A 284 -3.31 20.32 -21.63
CA LEU A 284 -4.22 21.12 -20.80
C LEU A 284 -3.46 21.93 -19.74
N MET A 285 -2.49 21.31 -19.08
CA MET A 285 -1.73 21.97 -18.02
C MET A 285 -0.85 23.10 -18.59
N ILE A 286 -0.23 22.88 -19.76
CA ILE A 286 0.53 23.92 -20.46
C ILE A 286 -0.40 25.08 -20.82
N GLU A 287 -1.52 24.81 -21.47
CA GLU A 287 -2.50 25.84 -21.87
C GLU A 287 -2.97 26.66 -20.67
N TYR A 288 -3.36 25.99 -19.58
CA TYR A 288 -3.83 26.65 -18.37
C TYR A 288 -2.78 27.58 -17.75
N PHE A 289 -1.55 27.09 -17.53
CA PHE A 289 -0.53 27.91 -16.86
C PHE A 289 0.06 28.99 -17.77
N MET A 290 0.10 28.77 -19.08
CA MET A 290 0.48 29.83 -20.03
C MET A 290 -0.57 30.94 -20.07
N GLN A 291 -1.86 30.58 -20.13
CA GLN A 291 -2.95 31.54 -20.07
C GLN A 291 -2.97 32.28 -18.73
N LEU A 292 -2.80 31.58 -17.61
CA LEU A 292 -2.69 32.20 -16.28
C LEU A 292 -1.58 33.24 -16.22
N ARG A 293 -0.40 32.93 -16.79
CA ARG A 293 0.72 33.88 -16.84
C ARG A 293 0.35 35.12 -17.65
N ASP A 294 -0.26 34.94 -18.81
CA ASP A 294 -0.66 36.05 -19.69
C ASP A 294 -1.67 36.96 -18.99
N GLU A 295 -2.75 36.39 -18.43
CA GLU A 295 -3.77 37.13 -17.69
C GLU A 295 -3.20 37.89 -16.48
N MET A 296 -2.28 37.28 -15.72
CA MET A 296 -1.62 37.92 -14.57
C MET A 296 -0.71 39.09 -14.98
N GLN A 297 -0.28 39.14 -16.23
CA GLN A 297 0.52 40.22 -16.81
C GLN A 297 -0.34 41.25 -17.57
N GLY A 298 -1.67 41.12 -17.51
CA GLY A 298 -2.63 42.00 -18.20
C GLY A 298 -2.82 41.67 -19.68
N GLY A 299 -2.45 40.46 -20.08
CA GLY A 299 -2.70 39.87 -21.40
C GLY A 299 -4.17 39.50 -21.63
N ALA A 300 -4.44 38.84 -22.75
CA ALA A 300 -5.78 38.61 -23.29
C ALA A 300 -6.37 37.23 -22.96
#